data_AF-A0A564W485-F1
#
_entry.id   AF-A0A564W485-F1
#
_cell.length_a   1.000
_cell.length_b   1.000
_cell.length_c   1.000
_cell.angle_alpha   90.00
_cell.angle_beta   90.00
_cell.angle_gamma   90.00
#
_symmetry.space_group_name_H-M   'P 1'
#
loop_
_entity.id
_entity.type
_entity.pdbx_description
1 polymer ?
#
loop_
_entity_poly.entity_id
_entity_poly.type
_entity_poly.pdbx_seq_one_letter_code
_entity_poly.pdbx_strand_id
1 'polypeptide(L)'
;MVKQIVRDVFFLGQSSEPATKADIQVGKDLQDTLQANRERCVGMAANMIGVKKNIIIVNMGFIDVVMFNPVIASKRDMYETEEGCLSLEGVRKTTRYQEIEVEYYDFNWKKQRQKLSGWTAQICQHEIDHLSGKII
;
A
#
# COMPACT_ATOMS: atom_id res chain seq x y z
N MET A 1 -6.62 14.03 7.29
CA MET A 1 -8.09 14.08 7.15
C MET A 1 -8.59 12.91 6.33
N VAL A 2 -9.80 12.41 6.58
CA VAL A 2 -10.40 11.33 5.75
C VAL A 2 -10.57 11.81 4.31
N LYS A 3 -10.11 11.01 3.34
CA LYS A 3 -10.19 11.31 1.90
C LYS A 3 -11.22 10.43 1.20
N GLN A 4 -11.70 10.91 0.06
CA GLN A 4 -12.53 10.13 -0.84
C GLN A 4 -11.69 9.07 -1.57
N ILE A 5 -12.24 7.86 -1.70
CA ILE A 5 -11.61 6.77 -2.46
C ILE A 5 -11.78 7.00 -3.96
N VAL A 6 -10.67 7.00 -4.68
CA VAL A 6 -10.61 7.08 -6.14
C VAL A 6 -10.94 5.73 -6.75
N ARG A 7 -11.82 5.72 -7.75
CA ARG A 7 -12.22 4.53 -8.54
C ARG A 7 -11.92 4.67 -10.04
N ASP A 8 -11.31 5.78 -10.44
CA ASP A 8 -10.91 6.00 -11.83
C ASP A 8 -9.70 5.12 -12.18
N VAL A 9 -9.95 4.09 -12.97
CA VAL A 9 -8.96 3.12 -13.43
C VAL A 9 -7.84 3.77 -14.25
N PHE A 10 -8.14 4.82 -15.02
CA PHE A 10 -7.13 5.53 -15.81
C PHE A 10 -6.17 6.30 -14.90
N PHE A 11 -6.67 6.86 -13.80
CA PHE A 11 -5.82 7.50 -12.79
C PHE A 11 -4.99 6.46 -12.02
N LEU A 12 -5.64 5.39 -11.55
CA LEU A 12 -5.00 4.34 -10.75
C LEU A 12 -3.94 3.57 -11.53
N GLY A 13 -4.08 3.47 -12.86
CA GLY A 13 -3.12 2.85 -13.76
C GLY A 13 -1.83 3.65 -14.01
N GLN A 14 -1.68 4.84 -13.40
CA GLN A 14 -0.49 5.68 -13.58
C GLN A 14 0.54 5.42 -12.48
N SER A 15 1.81 5.40 -12.88
CA SER A 15 2.93 5.36 -11.93
C SER A 15 2.95 6.59 -11.03
N SER A 16 3.27 6.34 -9.76
CA SER A 16 3.47 7.35 -8.73
C SER A 16 4.91 7.85 -8.69
N GLU A 17 5.09 9.05 -8.15
CA GLU A 17 6.40 9.68 -8.00
C GLU A 17 7.01 9.41 -6.63
N PRO A 18 8.34 9.45 -6.49
CA PRO A 18 8.98 9.40 -5.17
C PRO A 18 8.41 10.45 -4.22
N ALA A 19 8.13 10.02 -2.99
CA ALA A 19 7.76 10.88 -1.89
C ALA A 19 8.99 11.59 -1.31
N THR A 20 8.76 12.77 -0.77
CA THR A 20 9.72 13.61 -0.06
C THR A 20 9.20 13.93 1.34
N LYS A 21 10.01 14.60 2.17
CA LYS A 21 9.58 15.08 3.49
C LYS A 21 8.38 16.03 3.43
N ALA A 22 8.15 16.70 2.29
CA ALA A 22 6.98 17.56 2.12
C ALA A 22 5.66 16.77 2.05
N ASP A 23 5.72 15.47 1.75
CA ASP A 23 4.55 14.61 1.54
C ASP A 23 4.09 13.90 2.83
N ILE A 24 4.64 14.23 4.01
CA ILE A 24 4.26 13.63 5.30
C ILE A 24 2.75 13.69 5.56
N GLN A 25 2.09 14.76 5.13
CA GLN A 25 0.65 14.91 5.31
C GLN A 25 -0.15 13.83 4.56
N VAL A 26 0.35 13.34 3.43
CA VAL A 26 -0.30 12.26 2.67
C VAL A 26 -0.30 10.96 3.48
N GLY A 27 0.79 10.68 4.20
CA GLY A 27 0.85 9.54 5.11
C GLY A 27 -0.19 9.62 6.24
N LYS A 28 -0.42 10.83 6.78
CA LYS A 28 -1.47 11.05 7.80
C LYS A 28 -2.87 10.93 7.21
N ASP A 29 -3.08 11.43 6.00
CA ASP A 29 -4.36 11.31 5.30
C ASP A 29 -4.70 9.84 5.00
N LEU A 30 -3.69 9.01 4.67
CA LEU A 30 -3.84 7.56 4.57
C LEU A 30 -4.22 6.91 5.90
N GLN A 31 -3.59 7.31 7.03
CA GLN A 31 -3.95 6.80 8.35
C GLN A 31 -5.41 7.09 8.70
N ASP A 32 -5.84 8.35 8.56
CA ASP A 32 -7.22 8.75 8.86
C ASP A 32 -8.22 8.00 7.97
N THR A 33 -7.88 7.83 6.68
CA THR A 33 -8.77 7.18 5.72
C THR A 33 -8.85 5.67 5.93
N LEU A 34 -7.73 5.00 6.23
CA LEU A 34 -7.73 3.58 6.59
C LEU A 34 -8.52 3.35 7.88
N GLN A 35 -8.33 4.20 8.89
CA GLN A 35 -9.08 4.11 10.15
C GLN A 35 -10.59 4.23 9.91
N ALA A 36 -11.03 5.17 9.07
CA ALA A 36 -12.44 5.33 8.72
C ALA A 36 -13.02 4.15 7.90
N ASN A 37 -12.18 3.29 7.33
CA ASN A 37 -12.58 2.15 6.51
C ASN A 37 -12.15 0.79 7.11
N ARG A 38 -11.77 0.74 8.39
CA ARG A 38 -11.11 -0.42 9.02
C ARG A 38 -11.92 -1.71 9.00
N GLU A 39 -13.25 -1.63 8.91
CA GLU A 39 -14.13 -2.81 8.81
C GLU A 39 -14.01 -3.55 7.47
N ARG A 40 -13.48 -2.89 6.44
CA ARG A 40 -13.48 -3.40 5.05
C ARG A 40 -12.16 -3.18 4.31
N CYS A 41 -11.13 -2.69 4.99
CA CYS A 41 -9.87 -2.30 4.37
C CYS A 41 -8.70 -2.54 5.32
N VAL A 42 -7.63 -3.12 4.77
CA VAL A 42 -6.43 -3.53 5.51
C VAL A 42 -5.15 -2.89 4.96
N GLY A 43 -5.24 -2.14 3.87
CA GLY A 43 -4.12 -1.47 3.23
C GLY A 43 -4.63 -0.42 2.24
N MET A 44 -3.82 0.62 2.02
CA MET A 44 -4.11 1.66 1.03
C MET A 44 -2.81 2.26 0.45
N ALA A 45 -2.86 2.64 -0.82
CA ALA A 45 -1.85 3.44 -1.49
C ALA A 45 -2.32 4.89 -1.73
N ALA A 46 -1.39 5.84 -1.80
CA ALA A 46 -1.72 7.26 -1.95
C ALA A 46 -2.53 7.59 -3.21
N ASN A 47 -2.34 6.83 -4.31
CA ASN A 47 -3.13 7.02 -5.53
C ASN A 47 -4.62 6.72 -5.29
N MET A 48 -4.97 5.83 -4.36
CA MET A 48 -6.36 5.54 -3.98
C MET A 48 -7.05 6.72 -3.28
N ILE A 49 -6.29 7.72 -2.81
CA ILE A 49 -6.80 8.98 -2.26
C ILE A 49 -6.48 10.19 -3.16
N GLY A 50 -6.13 9.94 -4.42
CA GLY A 50 -5.92 10.97 -5.44
C GLY A 50 -4.52 11.58 -5.46
N VAL A 51 -3.54 10.98 -4.79
CA VAL A 51 -2.16 11.51 -4.71
C VAL A 51 -1.17 10.52 -5.33
N LYS A 52 -0.49 10.93 -6.40
CA LYS A 52 0.51 10.09 -7.10
C LYS A 52 1.89 10.15 -6.44
N LYS A 53 1.97 9.71 -5.18
CA LYS A 53 3.24 9.59 -4.44
C LYS A 53 3.46 8.16 -3.95
N ASN A 54 4.71 7.75 -3.88
CA ASN A 54 5.13 6.43 -3.41
C ASN A 54 4.95 6.31 -1.90
N ILE A 55 3.70 6.21 -1.45
CA ILE A 55 3.33 6.17 -0.03
C ILE A 55 2.21 5.15 0.10
N ILE A 56 2.38 4.21 1.02
CA ILE A 56 1.38 3.20 1.35
C ILE A 56 1.17 3.17 2.86
N ILE A 57 0.04 2.59 3.26
CA ILE A 57 -0.23 2.19 4.64
C ILE A 57 -0.68 0.73 4.64
N VAL A 58 -0.15 -0.04 5.58
CA VAL A 58 -0.46 -1.48 5.73
C VAL A 58 -0.88 -1.74 7.17
N ASN A 59 -2.06 -2.35 7.36
CA ASN A 59 -2.47 -2.87 8.66
C ASN A 59 -1.72 -4.19 8.94
N MET A 60 -0.95 -4.20 10.03
CA MET A 60 -0.21 -5.39 10.49
C MET A 60 -0.88 -6.03 11.71
N GLY A 61 -2.22 -5.94 11.81
CA GLY A 61 -3.00 -6.38 12.96
C GLY A 61 -2.98 -5.34 14.08
N PHE A 62 -1.91 -5.31 14.87
CA PHE A 62 -1.81 -4.44 16.06
C PHE A 62 -1.45 -2.99 15.75
N ILE A 63 -0.75 -2.76 14.64
CA ILE A 63 -0.27 -1.43 14.24
C ILE A 63 -0.50 -1.20 12.74
N ASP A 64 -0.76 0.05 12.38
CA ASP A 64 -0.78 0.49 10.99
C ASP A 64 0.57 1.13 10.68
N VAL A 65 1.23 0.66 9.62
CA VAL A 65 2.56 1.13 9.23
C VAL A 65 2.47 1.90 7.93
N VAL A 66 2.83 3.18 7.99
CA VAL A 66 3.01 4.03 6.79
C VAL A 66 4.43 3.85 6.28
N MET A 67 4.55 3.58 4.98
CA MET A 67 5.83 3.38 4.32
C MET A 67 5.97 4.41 3.20
N PHE A 68 6.99 5.25 3.30
CA PHE A 68 7.37 6.19 2.25
C PHE A 68 8.47 5.57 1.37
N ASN A 69 8.29 5.63 0.06
CA ASN A 69 9.16 5.02 -0.94
C ASN A 69 9.47 3.52 -0.67
N PRO A 70 8.46 2.67 -0.44
CA PRO A 70 8.69 1.25 -0.18
C PRO A 70 9.28 0.53 -1.40
N VAL A 71 10.26 -0.33 -1.16
CA VAL A 71 10.89 -1.20 -2.17
C VAL A 71 11.03 -2.60 -1.60
N ILE A 72 10.58 -3.61 -2.35
CA ILE A 72 10.78 -5.02 -2.00
C ILE A 72 12.24 -5.39 -2.30
N ALA A 73 13.06 -5.56 -1.25
CA ALA A 73 14.47 -5.95 -1.33
C ALA A 73 14.65 -7.45 -1.58
N SER A 74 13.75 -8.30 -1.07
CA SER A 74 13.74 -9.74 -1.36
C SER A 74 12.33 -10.32 -1.25
N LYS A 75 12.08 -11.43 -1.94
CA LYS A 75 10.80 -12.15 -1.94
C LYS A 75 11.00 -13.64 -2.21
N ARG A 76 10.23 -14.51 -1.56
CA ARG A 76 10.29 -15.98 -1.74
C ARG A 76 8.94 -16.65 -1.54
N ASP A 77 8.86 -17.92 -1.94
CA ASP A 77 7.71 -18.79 -1.73
C ASP A 77 6.43 -18.27 -2.40
N MET A 78 6.42 -18.37 -3.73
CA MET A 78 5.34 -17.89 -4.58
C MET A 78 4.07 -18.75 -4.43
N TYR A 79 2.90 -18.12 -4.36
CA TYR A 79 1.61 -18.80 -4.25
C TYR A 79 0.49 -18.01 -4.95
N GLU A 80 -0.59 -18.72 -5.31
CA GLU A 80 -1.81 -18.12 -5.85
C GLU A 80 -2.75 -17.72 -4.71
N THR A 81 -3.42 -16.58 -4.88
CA THR A 81 -4.36 -16.03 -3.91
C THR A 81 -5.43 -15.19 -4.62
N GLU A 82 -6.41 -14.72 -3.87
CA GLU A 82 -7.43 -13.78 -4.33
C GLU A 82 -7.37 -12.49 -3.52
N GLU A 83 -7.57 -11.36 -4.19
CA GLU A 83 -7.52 -10.02 -3.60
C GLU A 83 -8.75 -9.21 -4.00
N GLY A 84 -9.18 -8.33 -3.10
CA GLY A 84 -10.11 -7.24 -3.39
C GLY A 84 -9.43 -5.89 -3.15
N CYS A 85 -10.00 -4.81 -3.67
CA CYS A 85 -9.48 -3.46 -3.51
C CYS A 85 -10.64 -2.47 -3.32
N LEU A 86 -10.53 -1.48 -2.42
CA LEU A 86 -11.60 -0.48 -2.23
C LEU A 86 -11.92 0.33 -3.49
N SER A 87 -10.94 0.43 -4.39
CA SER A 87 -11.07 1.16 -5.65
C SER A 87 -11.75 0.34 -6.77
N LEU A 88 -11.89 -0.98 -6.61
CA LEU A 88 -12.38 -1.89 -7.64
C LEU A 88 -13.48 -2.81 -7.10
N GLU A 89 -14.45 -3.16 -7.94
CA GLU A 89 -15.45 -4.16 -7.56
C GLU A 89 -14.93 -5.58 -7.74
N GLY A 90 -15.37 -6.48 -6.85
CA GLY A 90 -15.09 -7.92 -6.88
C GLY A 90 -13.73 -8.33 -6.34
N VAL A 91 -13.44 -9.63 -6.48
CA VAL A 91 -12.14 -10.24 -6.16
C VAL A 91 -11.49 -10.77 -7.43
N ARG A 92 -10.16 -10.75 -7.48
CA ARG A 92 -9.38 -11.23 -8.63
C ARG A 92 -8.24 -12.13 -8.16
N LYS A 93 -7.93 -13.15 -8.97
CA LYS A 93 -6.80 -14.05 -8.72
C LYS A 93 -5.48 -13.33 -9.04
N THR A 94 -4.49 -13.54 -8.19
CA THR A 94 -3.15 -13.00 -8.39
C THR A 94 -2.09 -13.93 -7.78
N THR A 95 -0.84 -13.64 -8.07
CA THR A 95 0.31 -14.38 -7.54
C THR A 95 1.09 -13.48 -6.59
N ARG A 96 1.38 -14.00 -5.40
CA ARG A 96 2.11 -13.29 -4.35
C ARG A 96 3.23 -14.15 -3.80
N TYR A 97 4.10 -13.54 -3.00
CA TYR A 97 5.17 -14.21 -2.28
C TYR A 97 4.82 -14.28 -0.80
N GLN A 98 4.93 -15.46 -0.20
CA GLN A 98 4.61 -15.68 1.22
C GLN A 98 5.53 -14.90 2.15
N GLU A 99 6.75 -14.62 1.71
CA GLU A 99 7.70 -13.82 2.49
C GLU A 99 8.34 -12.75 1.63
N ILE A 100 8.40 -11.54 2.18
CA ILE A 100 9.08 -10.40 1.58
C ILE A 100 9.92 -9.66 2.61
N GLU A 101 10.93 -8.94 2.13
CA GLU A 101 11.64 -7.93 2.90
C GLU A 101 11.51 -6.59 2.19
N VAL A 102 11.04 -5.58 2.92
CA VAL A 102 10.73 -4.25 2.37
C VAL A 102 11.61 -3.20 3.04
N GLU A 103 12.22 -2.35 2.23
CA GLU A 103 12.92 -1.14 2.65
C GLU A 103 12.05 0.08 2.40
N TYR A 104 11.97 1.00 3.36
CA TYR A 104 11.15 2.21 3.25
C TYR A 104 11.65 3.29 4.21
N TYR A 105 11.09 4.50 4.12
CA TYR A 105 11.26 5.56 5.11
C TYR A 105 10.03 5.66 6.01
N ASP A 106 10.23 5.87 7.31
CA ASP A 106 9.16 6.17 8.26
C ASP A 106 8.80 7.67 8.29
N PHE A 107 7.89 8.06 9.19
CA PHE A 107 7.50 9.46 9.40
C PHE A 107 8.64 10.39 9.81
N ASN A 108 9.70 9.87 10.42
CA ASN A 108 10.89 10.63 10.78
C ASN A 108 11.91 10.66 9.63
N TRP A 109 11.54 10.14 8.46
CA TRP A 109 12.41 9.98 7.30
C TRP A 109 13.65 9.12 7.59
N LYS A 110 13.53 8.17 8.52
CA LYS A 110 14.57 7.18 8.82
C LYS A 110 14.32 5.94 7.98
N LYS A 111 15.39 5.39 7.40
CA LYS A 111 15.34 4.12 6.67
C LYS A 111 15.00 2.98 7.63
N GLN A 112 14.04 2.18 7.21
CA GLN A 112 13.60 0.96 7.88
C GLN A 112 13.74 -0.21 6.92
N ARG A 113 13.95 -1.40 7.47
CA ARG A 113 13.96 -2.66 6.75
C ARG A 113 13.13 -3.65 7.54
N GLN A 114 12.08 -4.19 6.92
CA GLN A 114 11.06 -4.99 7.59
C GLN A 114 10.83 -6.29 6.82
N LYS A 115 10.90 -7.41 7.52
CA LYS A 115 10.44 -8.70 7.00
C LYS A 115 8.95 -8.83 7.28
N LEU A 116 8.20 -9.24 6.26
CA LEU A 116 6.75 -9.49 6.32
C LEU A 116 6.47 -10.88 5.78
N SER A 117 5.44 -11.52 6.32
CA SER A 117 5.02 -12.84 5.87
C SER A 117 3.50 -13.01 5.86
N GLY A 118 3.05 -14.00 5.09
CA GLY A 118 1.65 -14.36 4.95
C GLY A 118 0.79 -13.17 4.54
N TRP A 119 -0.27 -12.92 5.31
CA TRP A 119 -1.25 -11.89 4.99
C TRP A 119 -0.67 -10.47 4.91
N THR A 120 0.23 -10.11 5.81
CA THR A 120 0.84 -8.76 5.79
C THR A 120 1.77 -8.57 4.61
N ALA A 121 2.47 -9.63 4.19
CA ALA A 121 3.25 -9.61 2.95
C ALA A 121 2.34 -9.44 1.73
N GLN A 122 1.22 -10.15 1.67
CA GLN A 122 0.23 -10.03 0.59
C GLN A 122 -0.28 -8.60 0.46
N ILE A 123 -0.77 -8.00 1.56
CA ILE A 123 -1.26 -6.61 1.57
C ILE A 123 -0.16 -5.66 1.10
N CYS A 124 1.05 -5.77 1.66
CA CYS A 124 2.14 -4.85 1.31
C CYS A 124 2.51 -4.93 -0.18
N GLN A 125 2.55 -6.14 -0.76
CA GLN A 125 2.76 -6.32 -2.20
C GLN A 125 1.65 -5.66 -3.03
N HIS A 126 0.38 -5.81 -2.62
CA HIS A 126 -0.75 -5.15 -3.28
C HIS A 126 -0.60 -3.63 -3.28
N GLU A 127 -0.33 -3.02 -2.13
CA GLU A 127 -0.22 -1.57 -2.04
C GLU A 127 1.01 -1.03 -2.80
N ILE A 128 2.12 -1.79 -2.85
CA ILE A 128 3.29 -1.42 -3.66
C ILE A 128 2.98 -1.48 -5.16
N ASP A 129 2.18 -2.45 -5.62
CA ASP A 129 1.79 -2.56 -7.03
C ASP A 129 1.01 -1.32 -7.51
N HIS A 130 0.11 -0.78 -6.67
CA HIS A 130 -0.61 0.48 -6.94
C HIS A 130 0.32 1.63 -7.25
N LEU A 131 1.49 1.72 -6.59
CA LEU A 131 2.47 2.78 -6.85
C LEU A 131 3.04 2.71 -8.27
N SER A 132 3.05 1.53 -8.87
CA SER A 132 3.51 1.31 -10.26
C SER A 132 2.37 1.32 -11.28
N GLY A 133 1.16 1.71 -10.88
CA GLY A 133 -0.02 1.68 -11.73
C GLY A 133 -0.56 0.27 -12.00
N LYS A 134 -0.09 -0.74 -11.24
CA LYS A 134 -0.58 -2.11 -11.35
C LYS A 134 -1.72 -2.30 -10.38
N ILE A 135 -2.91 -2.41 -10.94
CA ILE A 135 -4.12 -2.77 -10.20
C ILE A 135 -4.45 -4.24 -10.46
N ILE A 136 -5.05 -4.90 -9.47
CA ILE A 136 -5.46 -6.31 -9.57
C ILE A 136 -6.53 -6.55 -10.63
#